data_AF-A0AAN8UC52-F1
#
_entry.id   AF-A0AAN8UC52-F1
#
_cell.length_a   1.000
_cell.length_b   1.000
_cell.length_c   1.000
_cell.angle_alpha   90.00
_cell.angle_beta   90.00
_cell.angle_gamma   90.00
#
_symmetry.space_group_name_H-M   'P 1'
#
loop_
_entity.id
_entity.type
_entity.pdbx_description
1 polymer ?
#
loop_
_entity_poly.entity_id
_entity_poly.type
_entity_poly.pdbx_seq_one_letter_code
_entity_poly.pdbx_strand_id
1 'polypeptide(L)'
;MSHIAVERNRRRQMNENLKVLRSLTPCFYIKRGDQASIIAGVIEFIKELHLVLQSLEAKKRRKSLSPSPGPSTPRPLQLSPTPESTPFITHNNFKELGACCNSPVADVEARICGSNVMLRTISKRIPGQIVKIITVLEKLFFEILHLNISTMQDTVLYSFVIKIGLECQLSVEELALEVQKSFTSSDVLCINEI
;
A
#
# COMPACT_ATOMS: atom_id res chain seq x y z
N MET A 1 5.09 -52.17 23.72
CA MET A 1 4.26 -51.83 22.53
C MET A 1 4.04 -50.32 22.31
N SER A 2 4.18 -49.42 23.31
CA SER A 2 3.92 -47.97 23.12
C SER A 2 5.02 -47.20 22.35
N HIS A 3 6.29 -47.58 22.48
CA HIS A 3 7.43 -46.86 21.88
C HIS A 3 7.32 -46.69 20.34
N ILE A 4 6.81 -47.72 19.65
CA ILE A 4 6.64 -47.69 18.19
C ILE A 4 5.55 -46.68 17.78
N ALA A 5 4.44 -46.63 18.52
CA ALA A 5 3.35 -45.70 18.24
C ALA A 5 3.78 -44.25 18.48
N VAL A 6 4.52 -44.01 19.57
CA VAL A 6 5.07 -42.68 19.91
C VAL A 6 6.03 -42.20 18.82
N GLU A 7 6.98 -43.04 18.38
CA GLU A 7 7.94 -42.65 17.34
C GLU A 7 7.28 -42.40 15.99
N ARG A 8 6.26 -43.19 15.62
CA ARG A 8 5.46 -42.93 14.41
C ARG A 8 4.74 -41.59 14.49
N ASN A 9 4.16 -41.27 15.64
CA ASN A 9 3.50 -39.98 15.85
C ASN A 9 4.49 -38.81 15.73
N ARG A 10 5.68 -38.96 16.32
CA ARG A 10 6.75 -37.95 16.21
C ARG A 10 7.15 -37.69 14.75
N ARG A 11 7.33 -38.74 13.94
CA ARG A 11 7.65 -38.60 12.50
C ARG A 11 6.49 -37.97 11.71
N ARG A 12 5.26 -38.35 12.04
CA ARG A 12 4.06 -37.73 11.44
C ARG A 12 4.05 -36.23 11.69
N GLN A 13 4.21 -35.80 12.95
CA GLN A 13 4.24 -34.38 13.31
C GLN A 13 5.37 -33.61 12.62
N MET A 14 6.58 -34.19 12.57
CA MET A 14 7.71 -33.59 11.85
C MET A 14 7.39 -33.37 10.37
N ASN A 15 6.75 -34.34 9.71
CA ASN A 15 6.38 -34.21 8.31
C ASN A 15 5.28 -33.16 8.09
N GLU A 16 4.30 -33.04 9.00
CA GLU A 16 3.31 -31.96 8.93
C GLU A 16 3.96 -30.58 9.05
N ASN A 17 4.89 -30.39 9.98
CA ASN A 17 5.63 -29.14 10.12
C ASN A 17 6.41 -28.79 8.85
N LEU A 18 7.08 -29.77 8.23
CA LEU A 18 7.81 -29.57 6.97
C LEU A 18 6.88 -29.20 5.81
N LYS A 19 5.65 -29.75 5.75
CA LYS A 19 4.65 -29.38 4.74
C LYS A 19 4.23 -27.92 4.90
N VAL A 20 3.91 -27.49 6.13
CA VAL A 20 3.52 -26.10 6.42
C VAL A 20 4.67 -25.17 6.03
N LEU A 21 5.89 -25.48 6.47
CA LEU A 21 7.07 -24.68 6.17
C LEU A 21 7.30 -24.53 4.66
N ARG A 22 7.11 -25.61 3.91
CA ARG A 22 7.17 -25.59 2.44
C ARG A 22 6.07 -24.72 1.82
N SER A 23 4.84 -24.74 2.34
CA SER A 23 3.75 -23.91 1.82
C SER A 23 3.94 -22.41 2.04
N LEU A 24 4.68 -22.02 3.09
CA LEU A 24 4.98 -20.63 3.41
C LEU A 24 6.18 -20.08 2.62
N THR A 25 6.99 -20.98 2.04
CA THR A 25 8.23 -20.61 1.35
C THR A 25 7.97 -20.58 -0.16
N PRO A 26 8.37 -19.50 -0.87
CA PRO A 26 8.22 -19.45 -2.31
C PRO A 26 8.92 -20.61 -3.02
N CYS A 27 8.27 -21.16 -4.06
CA CYS A 27 8.68 -22.40 -4.71
C CYS A 27 10.09 -22.36 -5.33
N PHE A 28 10.63 -21.18 -5.63
CA PHE A 28 11.96 -21.04 -6.22
C PHE A 28 13.11 -21.27 -5.23
N TYR A 29 12.90 -21.11 -3.91
CA TYR A 29 13.91 -21.45 -2.89
C TYR A 29 13.96 -22.96 -2.60
N ILE A 30 12.90 -23.71 -2.94
CA ILE A 30 12.79 -25.15 -2.65
C ILE A 30 12.81 -25.93 -3.96
N LYS A 31 14.01 -26.22 -4.47
CA LYS A 31 14.21 -26.95 -5.74
C LYS A 31 13.81 -28.43 -5.67
N ARG A 32 13.85 -29.04 -4.48
CA ARG A 32 13.49 -30.44 -4.25
C ARG A 32 12.66 -30.58 -2.98
N GLY A 33 11.83 -31.63 -2.93
CA GLY A 33 10.94 -31.89 -1.81
C GLY A 33 11.53 -32.68 -0.64
N ASP A 34 12.85 -32.86 -0.61
CA ASP A 34 13.52 -33.50 0.52
C ASP A 34 13.69 -32.54 1.71
N GLN A 35 13.86 -33.10 2.91
CA GLN A 35 13.89 -32.32 4.16
C GLN A 35 15.03 -31.29 4.18
N ALA A 36 16.21 -31.65 3.67
CA ALA A 36 17.37 -30.74 3.66
C ALA A 36 17.14 -29.56 2.71
N SER A 37 16.63 -29.82 1.51
CA SER A 37 16.30 -28.77 0.54
C SER A 37 15.21 -27.81 1.04
N ILE A 38 14.19 -28.34 1.75
CA ILE A 38 13.15 -27.49 2.37
C ILE A 38 13.77 -26.57 3.42
N ILE A 39 14.55 -27.11 4.36
CA ILE A 39 15.16 -26.31 5.43
C ILE A 39 16.16 -25.29 4.88
N ALA A 40 16.99 -25.68 3.91
CA ALA A 40 17.95 -24.78 3.28
C ALA A 40 17.26 -23.60 2.56
N GLY A 41 16.22 -23.89 1.76
CA GLY A 41 15.45 -22.85 1.06
C GLY A 41 14.75 -21.88 2.01
N VAL A 42 14.21 -22.38 3.12
CA VAL A 42 13.60 -21.54 4.16
C VAL A 42 14.62 -20.60 4.80
N ILE A 43 15.81 -21.10 5.11
CA ILE A 43 16.88 -20.28 5.70
C ILE A 43 17.27 -19.15 4.74
N GLU A 44 17.41 -19.43 3.45
CA GLU A 44 17.72 -18.42 2.43
C GLU A 44 16.61 -17.36 2.34
N PHE A 45 15.34 -17.80 2.29
CA PHE A 45 14.20 -16.90 2.27
C PHE A 45 14.13 -15.99 3.50
N ILE A 46 14.31 -16.53 4.71
CA ILE A 46 14.31 -15.74 5.96
C ILE A 46 15.45 -14.72 5.97
N LYS A 47 16.64 -15.09 5.48
CA LYS A 47 17.77 -14.16 5.36
C LYS A 47 17.44 -12.99 4.44
N GLU A 48 16.85 -13.26 3.28
CA GLU A 48 16.42 -12.21 2.37
C GLU A 48 15.34 -11.31 2.98
N LEU A 49 14.36 -11.88 3.67
CA LEU A 49 13.34 -11.10 4.39
C LEU A 49 13.97 -10.18 5.45
N HIS A 50 14.95 -10.66 6.21
CA HIS A 50 15.68 -9.82 7.18
C HIS A 50 16.45 -8.69 6.49
N LEU A 51 17.07 -8.93 5.34
CA LEU A 51 17.76 -7.89 4.57
C LEU A 51 16.78 -6.83 4.07
N VAL A 52 15.63 -7.25 3.53
CA VAL A 52 14.57 -6.33 3.11
C VAL A 52 14.10 -5.48 4.29
N LEU A 53 13.83 -6.10 5.44
CA LEU A 53 13.41 -5.40 6.65
C LEU A 53 14.44 -4.34 7.08
N GLN A 54 15.72 -4.71 7.18
CA GLN A 54 16.79 -3.76 7.53
C GLN A 54 16.91 -2.62 6.52
N SER A 55 16.78 -2.91 5.22
CA SER A 55 16.84 -1.89 4.17
C SER A 55 15.69 -0.87 4.32
N LEU A 56 14.49 -1.35 4.67
CA LEU A 56 13.32 -0.52 4.90
C LEU A 56 13.45 0.30 6.18
N GLU A 57 13.97 -0.27 7.26
CA GLU A 57 14.27 0.45 8.51
C GLU A 57 15.33 1.53 8.30
N ALA A 58 16.39 1.25 7.55
CA ALA A 58 17.41 2.23 7.19
C ALA A 58 16.83 3.35 6.31
N LYS A 59 15.97 3.01 5.34
CA LYS A 59 15.25 4.00 4.51
C LYS A 59 14.32 4.87 5.36
N LYS A 60 13.66 4.28 6.36
CA LYS A 60 12.84 4.99 7.36
C LYS A 60 13.69 5.98 8.19
N ARG A 61 14.87 5.56 8.68
CA ARG A 61 15.78 6.44 9.46
C ARG A 61 16.33 7.61 8.64
N ARG A 62 16.68 7.37 7.37
CA ARG A 62 17.14 8.45 6.49
C ARG A 62 16.05 9.49 6.18
N LYS A 63 14.79 9.05 6.05
CA LYS A 63 13.64 9.97 5.89
C LYS A 63 13.30 10.75 7.15
N SER A 64 13.57 10.22 8.35
CA SER A 64 13.37 10.95 9.62
C SER A 64 14.49 11.94 9.96
N LEU A 65 15.64 11.84 9.29
CA LEU A 65 16.83 12.66 9.57
C LEU A 65 17.08 13.76 8.55
N SER A 66 16.24 13.94 7.52
CA SER A 66 16.23 15.19 6.75
C SER A 66 15.43 16.23 7.53
N PRO A 67 16.05 17.26 8.13
CA PRO A 67 15.30 18.38 8.64
C PRO A 67 14.68 19.07 7.42
N SER A 68 13.37 19.24 7.43
CA SER A 68 12.71 20.19 6.56
C SER A 68 13.45 21.54 6.68
N PRO A 69 13.98 22.14 5.60
CA PRO A 69 14.42 23.52 5.67
C PRO A 69 13.16 24.37 5.88
N GLY A 70 13.08 25.02 7.04
CA GLY A 70 12.08 26.06 7.28
C GLY A 70 12.25 27.23 6.31
N PRO A 71 11.22 28.07 6.15
CA PRO A 71 11.17 29.07 5.10
C PRO A 71 12.03 30.29 5.46
N SER A 72 13.08 30.54 4.69
CA SER A 72 13.77 31.83 4.68
C SER A 72 13.94 32.31 3.24
N THR A 73 13.04 33.23 2.87
CA THR A 73 13.23 34.42 2.02
C THR A 73 13.73 34.24 0.57
N PRO A 74 13.20 35.01 -0.41
CA PRO A 74 13.37 34.74 -1.83
C PRO A 74 14.72 35.27 -2.35
N ARG A 75 15.43 34.45 -3.11
CA ARG A 75 16.56 34.90 -3.94
C ARG A 75 16.41 34.35 -5.37
N PRO A 76 16.74 35.13 -6.42
CA PRO A 76 16.14 34.95 -7.74
C PRO A 76 16.85 33.91 -8.61
N LEU A 77 16.02 33.25 -9.43
CA LEU A 77 16.23 32.74 -10.79
C LEU A 77 17.66 32.31 -11.17
N GLN A 78 17.84 31.00 -11.36
CA GLN A 78 18.67 30.49 -12.45
C GLN A 78 17.97 29.29 -13.12
N LEU A 79 17.63 29.49 -14.39
CA LEU A 79 17.17 28.46 -15.31
C LEU A 79 18.35 27.53 -15.65
N SER A 80 18.12 26.23 -15.58
CA SER A 80 18.87 25.24 -16.33
C SER A 80 17.99 24.02 -16.66
N PRO A 81 18.23 23.35 -17.80
CA PRO A 81 17.21 22.60 -18.52
C PRO A 81 16.99 21.20 -17.94
N THR A 82 15.73 20.81 -17.85
CA THR A 82 15.26 19.45 -17.53
C THR A 82 15.62 18.46 -18.64
N PRO A 83 16.26 17.31 -18.35
CA PRO A 83 16.15 16.15 -19.20
C PRO A 83 14.91 15.35 -18.78
N GLU A 84 13.92 15.41 -19.67
CA GLU A 84 12.97 14.36 -20.05
C GLU A 84 12.59 13.30 -18.99
N SER A 85 11.34 13.42 -18.53
CA SER A 85 10.58 12.41 -17.81
C SER A 85 10.56 11.10 -18.60
N THR A 86 11.25 10.08 -18.12
CA THR A 86 11.04 8.71 -18.55
C THR A 86 9.77 8.17 -17.90
N PRO A 87 8.79 7.65 -18.66
CA PRO A 87 7.67 6.94 -18.07
C PRO A 87 8.18 5.60 -17.54
N PHE A 88 8.08 5.38 -16.22
CA PHE A 88 8.21 4.05 -15.64
C PHE A 88 7.01 3.20 -16.09
N ILE A 89 7.16 2.58 -17.26
CA ILE A 89 6.24 1.54 -17.74
C ILE A 89 6.42 0.33 -16.82
N THR A 90 5.51 0.19 -15.85
CA THR A 90 5.36 -1.06 -15.12
C THR A 90 4.54 -1.99 -16.01
N HIS A 91 5.24 -2.90 -16.67
CA HIS A 91 4.66 -3.87 -17.58
C HIS A 91 3.95 -4.98 -16.78
N ASN A 92 2.64 -4.82 -16.54
CA ASN A 92 1.75 -5.92 -16.21
C ASN A 92 0.54 -5.88 -17.16
N ASN A 93 0.54 -6.81 -18.11
CA ASN A 93 -0.55 -7.05 -19.04
C ASN A 93 -1.74 -7.71 -18.32
N PHE A 94 -2.58 -6.89 -17.70
CA PHE A 94 -4.01 -7.08 -17.61
C PHE A 94 -4.61 -5.67 -17.65
N LYS A 95 -5.50 -5.40 -18.61
CA LYS A 95 -6.11 -4.07 -18.78
C LYS A 95 -7.16 -3.86 -17.68
N GLU A 96 -6.67 -3.71 -16.45
CA GLU A 96 -7.46 -3.37 -15.28
C GLU A 96 -7.85 -1.89 -15.42
N LEU A 97 -9.16 -1.59 -15.50
CA LEU A 97 -9.64 -0.21 -15.56
C LEU A 97 -9.34 0.47 -14.23
N GLY A 98 -8.23 1.20 -14.18
CA GLY A 98 -7.76 1.90 -12.98
C GLY A 98 -7.02 3.17 -13.34
N ALA A 99 -7.10 4.14 -12.43
CA ALA A 99 -6.48 5.44 -12.56
C ALA A 99 -5.63 5.76 -11.33
N CYS A 100 -4.56 6.52 -11.55
CA CYS A 100 -3.73 7.05 -10.49
C CYS A 100 -3.58 8.57 -10.65
N CYS A 101 -3.69 9.29 -9.54
CA CYS A 101 -3.41 10.70 -9.43
C CYS A 101 -2.42 10.89 -8.29
N ASN A 102 -1.18 11.19 -8.62
CA ASN A 102 -0.11 11.33 -7.63
C ASN A 102 0.31 12.79 -7.56
N SER A 103 0.47 13.32 -6.35
CA SER A 103 0.95 14.69 -6.12
C SER A 103 1.91 14.72 -4.93
N PRO A 104 2.60 15.85 -4.68
CA PRO A 104 3.46 16.00 -3.50
C PRO A 104 2.72 15.86 -2.15
N VAL A 105 1.39 15.99 -2.14
CA VAL A 105 0.56 16.02 -0.92
C VAL A 105 -0.08 14.66 -0.63
N ALA A 106 -0.48 13.93 -1.68
CA ALA A 106 -1.10 12.62 -1.58
C ALA A 106 -0.99 11.83 -2.89
N ASP A 107 -0.92 10.51 -2.76
CA ASP A 107 -1.05 9.53 -3.84
C ASP A 107 -2.46 8.94 -3.79
N VAL A 108 -3.20 9.01 -4.89
CA VAL A 108 -4.57 8.50 -5.02
C VAL A 108 -4.63 7.46 -6.14
N GLU A 109 -5.19 6.30 -5.84
CA GLU A 109 -5.34 5.19 -6.76
C GLU A 109 -6.78 4.68 -6.71
N ALA A 110 -7.44 4.54 -7.86
CA ALA A 110 -8.76 3.96 -7.97
C ALA A 110 -8.75 2.83 -8.99
N ARG A 111 -9.36 1.69 -8.66
CA ARG A 111 -9.46 0.51 -9.54
C ARG A 111 -10.84 -0.09 -9.51
N ILE A 112 -11.35 -0.52 -10.66
CA ILE A 112 -12.60 -1.28 -10.74
C ILE A 112 -12.35 -2.73 -10.33
N CYS A 113 -13.13 -3.22 -9.39
CA CYS A 113 -13.12 -4.60 -8.91
C CYS A 113 -14.55 -5.17 -8.94
N GLY A 114 -14.93 -5.80 -10.06
CA GLY A 114 -16.29 -6.31 -10.28
C GLY A 114 -17.30 -5.16 -10.35
N SER A 115 -18.30 -5.17 -9.48
CA SER A 115 -19.31 -4.09 -9.36
C SER A 115 -18.92 -2.97 -8.37
N ASN A 116 -17.68 -2.99 -7.89
CA ASN A 116 -17.17 -2.04 -6.90
C ASN A 116 -15.94 -1.30 -7.42
N VAL A 117 -15.58 -0.21 -6.77
CA VAL A 117 -14.31 0.49 -6.92
C VAL A 117 -13.53 0.36 -5.63
N MET A 118 -12.26 -0.03 -5.75
CA MET A 118 -11.29 0.07 -4.68
C MET A 118 -10.54 1.40 -4.80
N LEU A 119 -10.73 2.29 -3.84
CA LEU A 119 -10.05 3.59 -3.77
C LEU A 119 -9.03 3.56 -2.64
N ARG A 120 -7.77 3.88 -2.95
CA ARG A 120 -6.67 3.94 -1.99
C ARG A 120 -6.05 5.31 -2.04
N THR A 121 -5.84 5.92 -0.88
CA THR A 121 -5.16 7.20 -0.77
C THR A 121 -4.06 7.11 0.26
N ILE A 122 -2.86 7.58 -0.06
CA ILE A 122 -1.72 7.65 0.85
C ILE A 122 -1.30 9.10 0.97
N SER A 123 -1.26 9.62 2.19
CA SER A 123 -0.81 10.99 2.46
C SER A 123 -0.12 11.08 3.82
N LYS A 124 0.44 12.25 4.12
CA LYS A 124 0.70 12.62 5.51
C LYS A 124 -0.62 12.72 6.28
N ARG A 125 -0.57 12.55 7.60
CA ARG A 125 -1.74 12.77 8.46
C ARG A 125 -2.17 14.24 8.40
N ILE A 126 -3.36 14.46 7.87
CA ILE A 126 -4.02 15.78 7.79
C ILE A 126 -5.32 15.66 8.59
N PRO A 127 -5.51 16.45 9.67
CA PRO A 127 -6.75 16.45 10.45
C PRO A 127 -7.97 16.73 9.56
N GLY A 128 -9.06 15.96 9.76
CA GLY A 128 -10.30 16.12 8.99
C GLY A 128 -10.26 15.63 7.54
N GLN A 129 -9.12 15.17 7.03
CA GLN A 129 -8.99 14.75 5.63
C GLN A 129 -9.91 13.59 5.26
N ILE A 130 -10.08 12.63 6.17
CA ILE A 130 -11.00 11.50 5.93
C ILE A 130 -12.43 11.98 5.73
N VAL A 131 -12.85 12.99 6.51
CA VAL A 131 -14.19 13.58 6.38
C VAL A 131 -14.33 14.25 5.02
N LYS A 132 -13.32 15.02 4.58
CA LYS A 132 -13.32 15.63 3.24
C LYS A 132 -13.47 14.60 2.12
N ILE A 133 -12.76 13.47 2.21
CA ILE A 133 -12.85 12.39 1.21
C ILE A 133 -14.26 11.78 1.24
N ILE A 134 -14.79 11.44 2.42
CA ILE A 134 -16.15 10.91 2.56
C ILE A 134 -17.17 11.88 1.97
N THR A 135 -17.07 13.18 2.27
CA THR A 135 -17.95 14.21 1.71
C THR A 135 -17.86 14.29 0.19
N VAL A 136 -16.68 14.13 -0.41
CA VAL A 136 -16.53 14.03 -1.87
C VAL A 136 -17.27 12.80 -2.40
N LEU A 137 -17.06 11.63 -1.80
CA LEU A 137 -17.71 10.40 -2.23
C LEU A 137 -19.24 10.48 -2.14
N GLU A 138 -19.78 11.04 -1.06
CA GLU A 138 -21.22 11.26 -0.86
C GLU A 138 -21.80 12.23 -1.89
N LYS A 139 -21.10 13.33 -2.19
CA LYS A 139 -21.50 14.29 -3.25
C LYS A 139 -21.54 13.64 -4.64
N LEU A 140 -20.72 12.62 -4.85
CA LEU A 140 -20.68 11.83 -6.07
C LEU A 140 -21.62 10.62 -6.04
N PHE A 141 -22.49 10.52 -5.03
CA PHE A 141 -23.49 9.46 -4.85
C PHE A 141 -22.89 8.05 -4.73
N PHE A 142 -21.65 7.95 -4.26
CA PHE A 142 -21.00 6.68 -4.01
C PHE A 142 -21.41 6.10 -2.65
N GLU A 143 -21.75 4.80 -2.63
CA GLU A 143 -22.02 4.06 -1.40
C GLU A 143 -20.71 3.43 -0.89
N ILE A 144 -20.24 3.84 0.29
CA ILE A 144 -19.04 3.29 0.92
C ILE A 144 -19.41 1.98 1.62
N LEU A 145 -18.88 0.85 1.14
CA LEU A 145 -19.11 -0.47 1.72
C LEU A 145 -18.15 -0.79 2.85
N HIS A 146 -16.88 -0.40 2.70
CA HIS A 146 -15.84 -0.64 3.68
C HIS A 146 -14.79 0.46 3.65
N LEU A 147 -14.32 0.86 4.83
CA LEU A 147 -13.19 1.77 4.99
C LEU A 147 -12.19 1.13 5.94
N ASN A 148 -10.96 0.92 5.47
CA ASN A 148 -9.83 0.60 6.32
C ASN A 148 -8.91 1.83 6.44
N ILE A 149 -8.58 2.18 7.67
CA ILE A 149 -7.63 3.25 7.98
C ILE A 149 -6.40 2.60 8.59
N SER A 150 -5.29 2.64 7.87
CA SER A 150 -4.00 2.13 8.33
C SER A 150 -3.02 3.28 8.45
N THR A 151 -2.30 3.38 9.56
CA THR A 151 -1.31 4.46 9.75
C THR A 151 0.08 3.89 9.98
N MET A 152 1.09 4.61 9.49
CA MET A 152 2.48 4.24 9.66
C MET A 152 3.33 5.51 9.82
N GLN A 153 3.87 5.74 11.03
CA GLN A 153 4.60 6.98 11.35
C GLN A 153 3.75 8.24 11.07
N ASP A 154 4.16 9.09 10.13
CA ASP A 154 3.49 10.33 9.74
C ASP A 154 2.53 10.15 8.56
N THR A 155 2.45 8.94 7.99
CA THR A 155 1.55 8.63 6.87
C THR A 155 0.29 7.90 7.31
N VAL A 156 -0.75 8.08 6.51
CA VAL A 156 -2.03 7.38 6.62
C VAL A 156 -2.41 6.84 5.24
N LEU A 157 -2.89 5.60 5.23
CA LEU A 157 -3.53 4.94 4.11
C LEU A 157 -5.02 4.83 4.42
N TYR A 158 -5.84 5.45 3.59
CA TYR A 158 -7.27 5.17 3.55
C TYR A 158 -7.54 4.21 2.39
N SER A 159 -8.25 3.12 2.66
CA SER A 159 -8.61 2.11 1.66
C SER A 159 -10.11 1.89 1.71
N PHE A 160 -10.81 2.38 0.70
CA PHE A 160 -12.25 2.27 0.55
C PHE A 160 -12.60 1.16 -0.44
N VAL A 161 -13.67 0.42 -0.13
CA VAL A 161 -14.43 -0.36 -1.10
C VAL A 161 -15.74 0.36 -1.27
N ILE A 162 -16.02 0.77 -2.50
CA ILE A 162 -17.13 1.65 -2.85
C ILE A 162 -17.97 0.92 -3.90
N LYS A 163 -19.29 0.96 -3.76
CA LYS A 163 -20.19 0.36 -4.76
C LYS A 163 -20.40 1.33 -5.91
N ILE A 164 -20.39 0.81 -7.14
CA ILE A 164 -20.74 1.59 -8.32
C ILE A 164 -22.28 1.70 -8.36
N GLY A 165 -22.78 2.92 -8.19
CA GLY A 165 -24.21 3.22 -8.34
C GLY A 165 -24.63 3.30 -9.81
N LEU A 166 -25.91 3.06 -10.09
CA LEU A 166 -26.47 3.15 -11.45
C LEU A 166 -26.42 4.57 -12.04
N GLU A 167 -26.42 5.58 -11.16
CA GLU A 167 -26.35 7.01 -11.51
C GLU A 167 -24.90 7.51 -11.69
N CYS A 168 -23.89 6.65 -11.53
CA CYS A 168 -22.49 7.05 -11.61
C CYS A 168 -22.06 7.22 -13.08
N GLN A 169 -21.96 8.47 -13.52
CA GLN A 169 -21.45 8.83 -14.86
C GLN A 169 -19.94 9.08 -14.89
N LEU A 170 -19.28 9.03 -13.73
CA LEU A 170 -17.86 9.35 -13.61
C LEU A 170 -16.97 8.18 -14.02
N SER A 171 -15.92 8.52 -14.76
CA SER A 171 -14.77 7.64 -14.97
C SER A 171 -13.96 7.46 -13.69
N VAL A 172 -13.13 6.41 -13.68
CA VAL A 172 -12.23 6.10 -12.55
C VAL A 172 -11.18 7.20 -12.40
N GLU A 173 -10.77 7.79 -13.53
CA GLU A 173 -9.86 8.92 -13.62
C GLU A 173 -10.44 10.18 -12.97
N GLU A 174 -11.71 10.50 -13.26
CA GLU A 174 -12.38 11.66 -12.66
C GLU A 174 -12.58 11.49 -11.16
N LEU A 175 -12.92 10.29 -10.70
CA LEU A 175 -12.99 9.99 -9.27
C LEU A 175 -11.63 10.21 -8.58
N ALA A 176 -10.54 9.68 -9.16
CA ALA A 176 -9.21 9.86 -8.59
C ALA A 176 -8.81 11.34 -8.53
N LEU A 177 -9.14 12.13 -9.56
CA LEU A 177 -8.90 13.56 -9.60
C LEU A 177 -9.72 14.32 -8.55
N GLU A 178 -11.01 14.00 -8.39
CA GLU A 178 -11.87 14.70 -7.44
C GLU A 178 -11.45 14.42 -5.99
N VAL A 179 -11.08 13.18 -5.69
CA VAL A 179 -10.50 12.82 -4.40
C VAL A 179 -9.15 13.53 -4.19
N GLN A 180 -8.32 13.67 -5.22
CA GLN A 180 -7.05 14.40 -5.11
C GLN A 180 -7.26 15.87 -4.72
N LYS A 181 -8.27 16.54 -5.27
CA LYS A 181 -8.59 17.95 -4.94
C LYS A 181 -8.95 18.15 -3.48
N SER A 182 -9.47 17.12 -2.81
CA SER A 182 -9.77 17.18 -1.37
C SER A 182 -8.51 17.37 -0.51
N PHE A 183 -7.32 17.03 -1.02
CA PHE A 183 -6.03 17.20 -0.33
C PHE A 183 -5.38 18.57 -0.57
N THR A 184 -5.79 19.28 -1.63
CA THR A 184 -5.26 20.60 -1.98
C THR A 184 -6.19 21.75 -1.57
N SER A 185 -7.47 21.46 -1.32
CA SER A 185 -8.41 22.44 -0.76
C SER A 185 -8.14 22.67 0.72
N SER A 186 -7.45 23.78 1.00
CA SER A 186 -7.39 24.41 2.32
C SER A 186 -8.74 25.03 2.69
N ASP A 187 -9.76 24.19 2.85
CA ASP A 187 -10.88 24.58 3.69
C ASP A 187 -10.39 24.53 5.13
N VAL A 188 -10.04 25.71 5.63
CA VAL A 188 -9.93 26.03 7.05
C VAL A 188 -11.35 25.99 7.60
N LEU A 189 -11.87 24.80 7.86
CA LEU A 189 -12.99 24.67 8.78
C LEU A 189 -12.38 24.63 10.17
N CYS A 190 -12.34 25.81 10.78
CA CYS A 190 -12.13 26.01 12.19
C CYS A 190 -12.96 24.99 12.95
N ILE A 191 -12.32 24.01 13.58
CA ILE A 191 -12.93 23.26 14.68
C ILE A 191 -12.80 24.17 15.90
N ASN A 192 -13.63 25.21 15.95
CA ASN A 192 -13.89 25.98 17.16
C ASN A 192 -15.30 25.62 17.63
N GLU A 193 -15.37 25.12 18.87
CA GLU A 193 -16.54 24.99 19.75
C GLU A 193 -17.62 23.99 19.27
N ILE A 194 -17.98 22.95 20.03
CA ILE A 194 -18.46 22.92 21.43
C ILE A 194 -17.88 21.72 22.18
#